data_AF-A0AAW0QCE6-F1
#
_entry.id   AF-A0AAW0QCE6-F1
#
_cell.length_a   1.000
_cell.length_b   1.000
_cell.length_c   1.000
_cell.angle_alpha   90.00
_cell.angle_beta   90.00
_cell.angle_gamma   90.00
#
_symmetry.space_group_name_H-M   'P 1'
#
loop_
_entity.id
_entity.type
_entity.pdbx_description
1 polymer ?
#
loop_
_entity_poly.entity_id
_entity_poly.type
_entity_poly.pdbx_seq_one_letter_code
_entity_poly.pdbx_strand_id
1 'polypeptide(L)'
;MNKIAKYTRSDFFDLNKRSFWPLVKCVTVRVPNNDLPKHVTLVDLPGSGDRNKSRDQMWRKIVDNCSAVWIVTNMNRAATDRDAWNILTSACGLIENGGICQNIHFICTKTDIHADEKPDVHSYILKENMSAKLLVKKEVQKLVTLKKHLKADCLEVFTVSSKEFFKPKYLQPNETEIPKLREFLHCLNELHGQTLNYVSGAHRILFFMNEASANTIKQQHNWL
;
A
#
# COMPACT_ATOMS: atom_id res chain seq x y z
N MET A 1 19.11 7.90 22.46
CA MET A 1 18.66 8.01 21.05
C MET A 1 19.89 7.94 20.13
N ASN A 2 20.20 6.78 19.51
CA ASN A 2 21.08 6.62 18.32
C ASN A 2 21.55 5.16 18.12
N LYS A 3 20.64 4.20 17.91
CA LYS A 3 21.04 2.82 17.49
C LYS A 3 20.73 2.51 16.02
N ILE A 4 19.91 3.32 15.37
CA ILE A 4 19.43 3.09 14.00
C ILE A 4 20.17 3.97 12.98
N ALA A 5 20.80 5.07 13.39
CA ALA A 5 21.52 5.99 12.49
C ALA A 5 22.63 5.32 11.65
N LYS A 6 23.22 4.23 12.14
CA LYS A 6 24.20 3.42 11.38
C LYS A 6 23.61 2.64 10.21
N TYR A 7 22.28 2.52 10.14
CA TYR A 7 21.58 1.76 9.12
C TYR A 7 20.77 2.67 8.17
N THR A 8 20.54 3.94 8.53
CA THR A 8 19.75 4.87 7.71
C THR A 8 20.24 6.31 7.84
N ARG A 9 21.19 6.72 6.98
CA ARG A 9 21.16 7.99 6.21
C ARG A 9 22.43 8.23 5.39
N SER A 10 22.26 8.75 4.18
CA SER A 10 23.23 9.63 3.52
C SER A 10 22.49 10.80 2.86
N ASP A 11 22.13 11.81 3.65
CA ASP A 11 21.62 13.10 3.13
C ASP A 11 22.75 14.11 2.91
N PHE A 12 24.00 13.65 2.80
CA PHE A 12 25.13 14.49 2.45
C PHE A 12 25.77 13.95 1.17
N PHE A 13 25.69 14.73 0.09
CA PHE A 13 26.58 14.61 -1.05
C PHE A 13 27.99 15.04 -0.62
N ASP A 14 28.57 14.21 0.23
CA ASP A 14 29.98 14.26 0.56
C ASP A 14 30.67 13.55 -0.61
N LEU A 15 31.19 14.32 -1.57
CA LEU A 15 31.81 13.81 -2.82
C LEU A 15 32.94 12.79 -2.57
N ASN A 16 33.43 12.69 -1.33
CA ASN A 16 34.46 11.76 -0.88
C ASN A 16 33.95 10.50 -0.17
N LYS A 17 32.63 10.33 0.03
CA LYS A 17 32.05 9.09 0.57
C LYS A 17 31.50 8.24 -0.56
N ARG A 18 32.22 7.17 -0.89
CA ARG A 18 31.76 6.14 -1.83
C ARG A 18 30.42 5.58 -1.34
N SER A 19 29.36 5.86 -2.08
CA SER A 19 28.05 5.25 -1.87
C SER A 19 28.13 3.77 -2.23
N PHE A 20 27.91 2.87 -1.27
CA PHE A 20 27.90 1.41 -1.48
C PHE A 20 26.61 0.88 -2.12
N TRP A 21 25.59 1.74 -2.23
CA TRP A 21 24.28 1.45 -2.83
C TRP A 21 24.28 0.92 -4.29
N PRO A 22 25.27 1.16 -5.17
CA PRO A 22 25.29 0.55 -6.50
C PRO A 22 25.52 -0.97 -6.49
N LEU A 23 26.03 -1.54 -5.39
CA LEU A 23 26.41 -2.97 -5.30
C LEU A 23 25.40 -3.82 -4.50
N VAL A 24 24.55 -3.19 -3.70
CA VAL A 24 23.63 -3.89 -2.80
C VAL A 24 22.24 -3.94 -3.42
N LYS A 25 21.75 -5.16 -3.68
CA LYS A 25 20.43 -5.40 -4.28
C LYS A 25 19.29 -5.42 -3.24
N CYS A 26 19.52 -5.98 -2.05
CA CYS A 26 18.52 -6.14 -1.00
C CYS A 26 19.22 -6.22 0.36
N VAL A 27 18.61 -5.66 1.40
CA VAL A 27 19.02 -5.81 2.80
C VAL A 27 17.87 -6.42 3.57
N THR A 28 18.09 -7.58 4.19
CA THR A 28 17.11 -8.21 5.07
C THR A 28 17.48 -7.94 6.52
N VAL A 29 16.58 -7.32 7.28
CA VAL A 29 16.75 -7.04 8.71
C VAL A 29 15.79 -7.94 9.49
N ARG A 30 16.34 -8.69 10.45
CA ARG A 30 15.55 -9.48 11.41
C ARG A 30 15.80 -8.92 12.81
N VAL A 31 14.73 -8.62 13.54
CA VAL A 31 14.82 -8.09 14.90
C VAL A 31 14.16 -9.13 15.82
N PRO A 32 14.94 -9.91 16.59
CA PRO A 32 14.38 -10.89 17.53
C PRO A 32 13.82 -10.21 18.79
N ASN A 33 12.91 -10.90 19.48
CA ASN A 33 12.36 -10.51 20.80
C ASN A 33 11.78 -9.08 20.83
N ASN A 34 10.79 -8.82 19.99
CA ASN A 34 10.03 -7.57 19.96
C ASN A 34 8.54 -7.83 19.74
N ASP A 35 7.78 -6.74 19.80
CA ASP A 35 6.34 -6.72 19.55
C ASP A 35 6.03 -6.56 18.05
N LEU A 36 6.99 -6.81 17.15
CA LEU A 36 6.72 -6.78 15.71
C LEU A 36 5.98 -8.05 15.30
N PRO A 37 5.13 -7.96 14.26
CA PRO A 37 4.54 -9.14 13.64
C PRO A 37 5.59 -10.21 13.31
N LYS A 38 5.41 -11.43 13.83
CA LYS A 38 6.33 -12.57 13.66
C LYS A 38 6.18 -13.25 12.30
N HIS A 39 4.99 -13.17 11.71
CA HIS A 39 4.61 -13.86 10.47
C HIS A 39 4.37 -12.90 9.29
N VAL A 40 4.72 -11.62 9.46
CA VAL A 40 4.62 -10.62 8.40
C VAL A 40 6.01 -10.14 8.01
N THR A 41 6.29 -10.12 6.72
CA THR A 41 7.51 -9.50 6.16
C THR A 41 7.12 -8.21 5.47
N LEU A 42 7.62 -7.08 5.98
CA LEU A 42 7.51 -5.79 5.30
C LEU A 42 8.66 -5.65 4.30
N VAL A 43 8.33 -5.35 3.04
CA VAL A 43 9.30 -5.12 1.99
C VAL A 43 9.24 -3.66 1.57
N ASP A 44 10.28 -2.90 1.89
CA ASP A 44 10.44 -1.53 1.40
C ASP A 44 11.10 -1.55 0.01
N LEU A 45 10.48 -0.86 -0.94
CA LEU A 45 10.85 -0.89 -2.35
C LEU A 45 11.45 0.46 -2.76
N PRO A 46 12.46 0.48 -3.65
CA PRO A 46 13.00 1.74 -4.15
C PRO A 46 11.92 2.53 -4.90
N GLY A 47 11.97 3.86 -4.77
CA GLY A 47 11.03 4.76 -5.44
C GLY A 47 11.15 4.70 -6.97
N SER A 48 10.05 4.98 -7.64
CA SER A 48 9.83 5.00 -9.10
C SER A 48 10.52 6.13 -9.88
N GLY A 49 11.49 6.80 -9.26
CA GLY A 49 12.28 7.88 -9.84
C GLY A 49 13.77 7.54 -9.93
N ASP A 50 14.10 6.26 -9.83
CA ASP A 50 15.49 5.81 -9.83
C ASP A 50 16.09 5.95 -11.23
N ARG A 51 17.29 6.54 -11.33
CA ARG A 51 18.01 6.63 -12.61
C ARG A 51 18.31 5.25 -13.18
N ASN A 52 18.38 4.23 -12.33
CA ASN A 52 18.57 2.86 -12.74
C ASN A 52 17.22 2.18 -13.04
N LYS A 53 16.94 1.95 -14.33
CA LYS A 53 15.72 1.28 -14.82
C LYS A 53 15.45 -0.08 -14.19
N SER A 54 16.50 -0.83 -13.82
CA SER A 54 16.33 -2.14 -13.16
C SER A 54 15.84 -2.02 -11.71
N ARG A 55 16.20 -0.92 -11.02
CA ARG A 55 15.69 -0.59 -9.69
C ARG A 55 14.28 -0.01 -9.77
N ASP A 56 14.04 0.83 -10.76
CA ASP A 56 12.73 1.41 -11.07
C ASP A 56 11.66 0.35 -11.37
N GLN A 57 12.04 -0.79 -11.95
CA GLN A 57 11.14 -1.90 -12.25
C GLN A 57 11.15 -3.01 -11.19
N MET A 58 11.90 -2.85 -10.10
CA MET A 58 12.08 -3.91 -9.09
C MET A 58 10.76 -4.29 -8.42
N TRP A 59 9.90 -3.30 -8.17
CA TRP A 59 8.59 -3.52 -7.54
C TRP A 59 7.72 -4.50 -8.34
N ARG A 60 7.82 -4.52 -9.67
CA ARG A 60 7.05 -5.41 -10.55
C ARG A 60 7.33 -6.90 -10.28
N LYS A 61 8.52 -7.23 -9.80
CA LYS A 61 8.90 -8.63 -9.49
C LYS A 61 8.46 -9.09 -8.10
N ILE A 62 8.15 -8.13 -7.23
CA ILE A 62 7.86 -8.40 -5.81
C ILE A 62 6.36 -8.35 -5.55
N VAL A 63 5.66 -7.41 -6.18
CA VAL A 63 4.22 -7.17 -5.98
C VAL A 63 3.35 -8.42 -6.21
N ASP A 64 3.74 -9.29 -7.15
CA ASP A 64 3.06 -10.57 -7.46
C ASP A 64 3.05 -11.55 -6.28
N ASN A 65 4.03 -11.46 -5.39
CA ASN A 65 4.20 -12.33 -4.24
C ASN A 65 3.70 -11.69 -2.93
N CYS A 66 3.13 -10.49 -2.98
CA CYS A 66 2.63 -9.80 -1.80
C CYS A 66 1.17 -10.17 -1.52
N SER A 67 0.83 -10.46 -0.27
CA SER A 67 -0.57 -10.62 0.16
C SER A 67 -1.32 -9.29 0.24
N ALA A 68 -0.57 -8.21 0.52
CA ALA A 68 -1.09 -6.86 0.57
C ALA A 68 -0.06 -5.86 0.01
N VAL A 69 -0.55 -4.80 -0.62
CA VAL A 69 0.30 -3.76 -1.23
C VAL A 69 -0.07 -2.40 -0.65
N TRP A 70 0.90 -1.70 -0.08
CA TRP A 70 0.73 -0.34 0.44
C TRP A 70 1.39 0.65 -0.51
N ILE A 71 0.61 1.57 -1.06
CA ILE A 71 1.04 2.61 -1.99
C ILE A 71 1.05 3.92 -1.22
N VAL A 72 2.23 4.47 -0.96
CA VAL A 72 2.41 5.63 -0.09
C VAL A 72 2.75 6.86 -0.93
N THR A 73 1.95 7.92 -0.84
CA THR A 73 2.17 9.17 -1.57
C THR A 73 1.84 10.39 -0.72
N ASN A 74 2.49 11.52 -0.98
CA ASN A 74 2.18 12.77 -0.29
C ASN A 74 0.74 13.20 -0.62
N MET A 75 -0.02 13.58 0.40
CA MET A 75 -1.41 14.04 0.26
C MET A 75 -1.59 15.07 -0.87
N ASN A 76 -0.67 16.05 -0.99
CA ASN A 76 -0.74 17.13 -1.99
C ASN A 76 -0.60 16.64 -3.44
N ARG A 77 -0.14 15.40 -3.65
CA ARG A 77 0.06 14.80 -4.97
C ARG A 77 -0.72 13.49 -5.14
N ALA A 78 -1.47 13.05 -4.15
CA ALA A 78 -2.07 11.72 -4.12
C ALA A 78 -2.93 11.42 -5.36
N ALA A 79 -3.73 12.38 -5.81
CA ALA A 79 -4.59 12.23 -6.99
C ALA A 79 -3.84 12.37 -8.33
N THR A 80 -2.59 12.85 -8.34
CA THR A 80 -1.84 13.18 -9.57
C THR A 80 -0.50 12.45 -9.69
N ASP A 81 -0.15 11.63 -8.70
CA ASP A 81 1.10 10.88 -8.65
C ASP A 81 1.09 9.70 -9.62
N ARG A 82 1.57 9.95 -10.85
CA ARG A 82 1.56 8.98 -11.95
C ARG A 82 2.15 7.63 -11.57
N ASP A 83 3.21 7.63 -10.77
CA ASP A 83 3.88 6.38 -10.41
C ASP A 83 3.04 5.57 -9.43
N ALA A 84 2.45 6.23 -8.43
CA ALA A 84 1.51 5.60 -7.50
C ALA A 84 0.32 4.98 -8.26
N TRP A 85 -0.22 5.70 -9.25
CA TRP A 85 -1.32 5.21 -10.09
C TRP A 85 -0.89 4.08 -11.03
N ASN A 86 0.34 4.09 -11.54
CA ASN A 86 0.91 3.00 -12.34
C ASN A 86 1.09 1.71 -11.52
N ILE A 87 1.60 1.85 -10.28
CA ILE A 87 1.72 0.75 -9.33
C ILE A 87 0.34 0.21 -8.99
N LEU A 88 -0.61 1.09 -8.66
CA LEU A 88 -1.98 0.69 -8.35
C LEU A 88 -2.61 -0.08 -9.51
N THR A 89 -2.54 0.46 -10.73
CA THR A 89 -3.12 -0.18 -11.91
C THR A 89 -2.55 -1.56 -12.16
N SER A 90 -1.24 -1.72 -11.93
CA SER A 90 -0.54 -3.01 -12.07
C SER A 90 -0.92 -3.97 -10.95
N ALA A 91 -0.95 -3.52 -9.69
CA ALA A 91 -1.36 -4.32 -8.55
C ALA A 91 -2.81 -4.81 -8.67
N CYS A 92 -3.72 -3.96 -9.15
CA CYS A 92 -5.10 -4.36 -9.43
C CYS A 92 -5.20 -5.51 -10.44
N GLY A 93 -4.35 -5.52 -11.47
CA GLY A 93 -4.31 -6.62 -12.44
C GLY A 93 -3.92 -7.97 -11.83
N LEU A 94 -3.20 -7.96 -10.70
CA LEU A 94 -2.82 -9.19 -9.97
C LEU A 94 -3.97 -9.74 -9.15
N ILE A 95 -4.80 -8.86 -8.60
CA ILE A 95 -6.03 -9.26 -7.90
C ILE A 95 -7.01 -9.92 -8.88
N GLU A 96 -7.18 -9.32 -10.06
CA GLU A 96 -8.10 -9.79 -11.10
C GLU A 96 -7.76 -11.20 -11.61
N ASN A 97 -6.47 -11.53 -11.69
CA ASN A 97 -6.02 -12.85 -12.16
C ASN A 97 -6.04 -13.92 -11.06
N GLY A 98 -6.70 -13.67 -9.93
CA GLY A 98 -6.75 -14.58 -8.79
C GLY A 98 -5.38 -14.80 -8.16
N GLY A 99 -4.55 -13.75 -8.13
CA GLY A 99 -3.24 -13.73 -7.50
C GLY A 99 -3.30 -13.76 -5.96
N ILE A 100 -2.12 -13.74 -5.33
CA ILE A 100 -1.98 -13.81 -3.86
C ILE A 100 -2.40 -12.52 -3.18
N CYS A 101 -2.28 -11.38 -3.87
CA CYS A 101 -2.66 -10.07 -3.35
C CYS A 101 -4.17 -9.95 -3.22
N GLN A 102 -4.66 -9.64 -2.02
CA GLN A 102 -6.09 -9.46 -1.73
C GLN A 102 -6.43 -8.05 -1.26
N ASN A 103 -5.45 -7.29 -0.79
CA ASN A 103 -5.66 -5.97 -0.22
C ASN A 103 -4.67 -4.95 -0.80
N ILE A 104 -5.19 -3.84 -1.29
CA ILE A 104 -4.39 -2.66 -1.67
C ILE A 104 -4.78 -1.51 -0.75
N HIS A 105 -3.79 -0.83 -0.18
CA HIS A 105 -3.99 0.36 0.64
C HIS A 105 -3.29 1.54 -0.01
N PHE A 106 -4.06 2.58 -0.30
CA PHE A 106 -3.53 3.84 -0.82
C PHE A 106 -3.40 4.82 0.35
N ILE A 107 -2.17 5.16 0.72
CA ILE A 107 -1.83 5.89 1.94
C ILE A 107 -1.36 7.30 1.57
N CYS A 108 -2.20 8.28 1.86
CA CYS A 108 -1.88 9.70 1.76
C CYS A 108 -1.12 10.15 3.02
N THR A 109 0.18 10.40 2.89
CA THR A 109 1.07 10.80 3.99
C THR A 109 1.28 12.31 4.05
N LYS A 110 1.81 12.77 5.18
CA LYS A 110 2.18 14.17 5.47
C LYS A 110 0.99 15.12 5.49
N THR A 111 -0.10 14.67 6.09
CA THR A 111 -1.35 15.41 6.21
C THR A 111 -1.26 16.63 7.14
N ASP A 112 -0.18 16.73 7.91
CA ASP A 112 0.13 17.82 8.84
C ASP A 112 0.94 18.97 8.23
N ILE A 113 1.31 18.87 6.94
CA ILE A 113 2.11 19.90 6.25
C ILE A 113 1.35 21.24 6.20
N HIS A 114 2.02 22.33 6.58
CA HIS A 114 1.50 23.72 6.58
C HIS A 114 0.25 23.94 7.43
N ALA A 115 -0.11 22.99 8.29
CA ALA A 115 -1.29 23.10 9.13
C ALA A 115 -1.09 24.14 10.26
N ASP A 116 0.15 24.33 10.73
CA ASP A 116 0.53 25.27 11.80
C ASP A 116 0.14 26.74 11.52
N GLU A 117 -0.05 27.11 10.24
CA GLU A 117 -0.40 28.47 9.81
C GLU A 117 -1.91 28.74 9.81
N LYS A 118 -2.73 27.74 10.14
CA LYS A 118 -4.19 27.82 10.06
C LYS A 118 -4.81 28.19 11.43
N PRO A 119 -5.92 28.95 11.44
CA PRO A 119 -6.56 29.40 12.68
C PRO A 119 -7.13 28.24 13.52
N ASP A 120 -7.78 27.27 12.86
CA ASP A 120 -8.19 26.00 13.46
C ASP A 120 -7.46 24.86 12.73
N VAL A 121 -6.33 24.46 13.29
CA VAL A 121 -5.43 23.47 12.72
C VAL A 121 -6.06 22.08 12.69
N HIS A 122 -6.77 21.68 13.75
CA HIS A 122 -7.37 20.36 13.87
C HIS A 122 -8.47 20.16 12.82
N SER A 123 -9.45 21.08 12.78
CA SER A 123 -10.54 21.02 11.79
C SER A 123 -10.01 21.13 10.36
N TYR A 124 -8.96 21.93 10.14
CA TYR A 124 -8.32 22.03 8.83
C TYR A 124 -7.74 20.70 8.37
N ILE A 125 -6.95 20.02 9.21
CA ILE A 125 -6.33 18.73 8.84
C ILE A 125 -7.41 17.69 8.55
N LEU A 126 -8.46 17.60 9.38
CA LEU A 126 -9.54 16.64 9.15
C LEU A 126 -10.29 16.90 7.83
N LYS A 127 -10.54 18.18 7.50
CA LYS A 127 -11.17 18.58 6.25
C LYS A 127 -10.32 18.24 5.03
N GLU A 128 -9.02 18.54 5.08
CA GLU A 128 -8.09 18.23 4.00
C GLU A 128 -7.93 16.71 3.80
N ASN A 129 -7.87 15.94 4.90
CA ASN A 129 -7.87 14.48 4.86
C ASN A 129 -9.10 13.92 4.16
N MET A 130 -10.29 14.43 4.53
CA MET A 130 -11.54 14.02 3.89
C MET A 130 -11.56 14.37 2.40
N SER A 131 -11.10 15.58 2.05
CA SER A 131 -11.00 16.03 0.66
C SER A 131 -10.05 15.15 -0.17
N ALA A 132 -8.85 14.87 0.35
CA ALA A 132 -7.87 14.01 -0.30
C ALA A 132 -8.41 12.59 -0.52
N LYS A 133 -9.09 12.01 0.49
CA LYS A 133 -9.73 10.70 0.35
C LYS A 133 -10.81 10.69 -0.73
N LEU A 134 -11.66 11.71 -0.79
CA LEU A 134 -12.70 11.83 -1.81
C LEU A 134 -12.10 11.88 -3.21
N LEU A 135 -11.04 12.67 -3.39
CA LEU A 135 -10.34 12.77 -4.69
C LEU A 135 -9.73 11.44 -5.11
N VAL A 136 -8.98 10.78 -4.22
CA VAL A 136 -8.38 9.47 -4.54
C VAL A 136 -9.46 8.42 -4.80
N LYS A 137 -10.52 8.36 -3.98
CA LYS A 137 -11.63 7.43 -4.19
C LYS A 137 -12.32 7.65 -5.54
N LYS A 138 -12.49 8.90 -5.96
CA LYS A 138 -13.06 9.23 -7.27
C LYS A 138 -12.18 8.70 -8.42
N GLU A 139 -10.87 8.87 -8.33
CA GLU A 139 -9.94 8.34 -9.33
C GLU A 139 -9.88 6.80 -9.32
N VAL A 140 -9.89 6.18 -8.13
CA VAL A 140 -10.02 4.73 -7.99
C VAL A 140 -11.30 4.22 -8.63
N GLN A 141 -12.43 4.89 -8.41
CA GLN A 141 -13.71 4.49 -8.98
C GLN A 141 -13.67 4.47 -10.51
N LYS A 142 -13.01 5.46 -11.13
CA LYS A 142 -12.79 5.45 -12.60
C LYS A 142 -11.99 4.22 -13.03
N LEU A 143 -10.95 3.85 -12.30
CA LEU A 143 -10.17 2.63 -12.60
C LEU A 143 -11.00 1.36 -12.44
N VAL A 144 -11.80 1.26 -11.38
CA VAL A 144 -12.70 0.11 -11.14
C VAL A 144 -13.75 0.01 -12.26
N THR A 145 -14.33 1.13 -12.71
CA THR A 145 -15.29 1.13 -13.84
C THR A 145 -14.65 0.61 -15.13
N LEU A 146 -13.37 0.91 -15.36
CA LEU A 146 -12.64 0.40 -16.52
C LEU A 146 -12.28 -1.09 -16.37
N LYS A 147 -12.08 -1.56 -15.14
CA LYS A 147 -11.67 -2.94 -14.84
C LYS A 147 -12.79 -3.73 -14.17
N LYS A 148 -13.63 -4.38 -14.98
CA LYS A 148 -14.87 -5.09 -14.61
C LYS A 148 -14.74 -6.14 -13.48
N HIS A 149 -13.54 -6.62 -13.18
CA HIS A 149 -13.29 -7.68 -12.21
C HIS A 149 -12.71 -7.19 -10.86
N LEU A 150 -12.43 -5.89 -10.72
CA LEU A 150 -11.92 -5.33 -9.47
C LEU A 150 -13.07 -5.02 -8.51
N LYS A 151 -13.11 -5.66 -7.34
CA LYS A 151 -14.07 -5.30 -6.29
C LYS A 151 -13.63 -4.00 -5.62
N ALA A 152 -14.54 -3.04 -5.43
CA ALA A 152 -14.23 -1.79 -4.73
C ALA A 152 -13.68 -2.04 -3.31
N ASP A 153 -14.11 -3.12 -2.66
CA ASP A 153 -13.76 -3.47 -1.28
C ASP A 153 -12.29 -3.92 -1.10
N CYS A 154 -11.57 -4.23 -2.19
CA CYS A 154 -10.16 -4.63 -2.10
C CYS A 154 -9.20 -3.43 -1.93
N LEU A 155 -9.72 -2.20 -2.08
CA LEU A 155 -8.94 -0.98 -2.05
C LEU A 155 -9.45 -0.03 -0.96
N GLU A 156 -8.57 0.30 -0.02
CA GLU A 156 -8.85 1.27 1.03
C GLU A 156 -7.90 2.47 0.93
N VAL A 157 -8.42 3.67 1.24
CA VAL A 157 -7.66 4.93 1.20
C VAL A 157 -7.51 5.47 2.62
N PHE A 158 -6.27 5.64 3.05
CA PHE A 158 -5.90 6.15 4.36
C PHE A 158 -5.24 7.52 4.27
N THR A 159 -5.38 8.32 5.32
CA THR A 159 -4.69 9.59 5.50
C THR A 159 -3.92 9.54 6.80
N VAL A 160 -2.60 9.73 6.74
CA VAL A 160 -1.71 9.51 7.88
C VAL A 160 -0.78 10.69 8.12
N SER A 161 -0.59 11.02 9.39
CA SER A 161 0.50 11.85 9.87
C SER A 161 1.35 11.08 10.86
N SER A 162 2.58 10.75 10.47
CA SER A 162 3.55 10.15 11.39
C SER A 162 4.00 11.14 12.47
N LYS A 163 4.04 12.44 12.15
CA LYS A 163 4.41 13.50 13.11
C LYS A 163 3.43 13.52 14.27
N GLU A 164 2.13 13.66 13.95
CA GLU A 164 1.06 13.71 14.95
C GLU A 164 0.90 12.36 15.68
N PHE A 165 1.15 11.23 15.01
CA PHE A 165 1.05 9.93 15.67
C PHE A 165 2.12 9.71 16.76
N PHE A 166 3.37 10.08 16.50
CA PHE A 166 4.45 9.90 17.48
C PHE A 166 4.55 11.05 18.49
N LYS A 167 4.11 12.26 18.11
CA LYS A 167 4.13 13.45 18.95
C LYS A 167 2.85 14.27 18.70
N PRO A 168 1.73 13.86 19.33
CA PRO A 168 0.44 14.55 19.17
C PRO A 168 0.55 16.04 19.50
N LYS A 169 0.16 16.89 18.55
CA LYS A 169 0.08 18.34 18.76
C LYS A 169 -1.32 18.85 18.46
N TYR A 170 -1.89 18.41 17.35
CA TYR A 170 -3.21 18.77 16.89
C TYR A 170 -4.11 17.56 16.79
N LEU A 171 -3.63 16.42 16.28
CA LEU A 171 -4.41 15.19 16.17
C LEU A 171 -4.09 14.23 17.31
N GLN A 172 -5.10 13.53 17.79
CA GLN A 172 -4.93 12.35 18.62
C GLN A 172 -4.43 11.17 17.76
N PRO A 173 -3.66 10.22 18.31
CA PRO A 173 -3.11 9.10 17.54
C PRO A 173 -4.16 8.27 16.78
N ASN A 174 -5.36 8.11 17.33
CA ASN A 174 -6.50 7.42 16.71
C ASN A 174 -7.04 8.15 15.46
N GLU A 175 -6.87 9.47 15.36
CA GLU A 175 -7.29 10.28 14.22
C GLU A 175 -6.32 10.17 13.03
N THR A 176 -5.10 9.66 13.24
CA THR A 176 -4.07 9.55 12.20
C THR A 176 -4.17 8.28 11.35
N GLU A 177 -5.13 7.41 11.62
CA GLU A 177 -5.38 6.11 10.95
C GLU A 177 -4.22 5.10 10.93
N ILE A 178 -3.02 5.48 11.39
CA ILE A 178 -1.90 4.56 11.63
C ILE A 178 -2.31 3.39 12.54
N PRO A 179 -3.15 3.57 13.58
CA PRO A 179 -3.68 2.44 14.35
C PRO A 179 -4.42 1.39 13.50
N LYS A 180 -5.20 1.80 12.51
CA LYS A 180 -5.91 0.87 11.61
C LYS A 180 -4.94 0.07 10.75
N LEU A 181 -3.88 0.72 10.25
CA LEU A 181 -2.81 0.04 9.52
C LEU A 181 -2.05 -0.96 10.40
N ARG A 182 -1.84 -0.63 11.68
CA ARG A 182 -1.23 -1.57 12.66
C ARG A 182 -2.14 -2.75 12.95
N GLU A 183 -3.44 -2.50 13.11
CA GLU A 183 -4.45 -3.54 13.30
C GLU A 183 -4.50 -4.48 12.10
N PHE A 184 -4.44 -3.95 10.87
CA PHE A 184 -4.33 -4.77 9.66
C PHE A 184 -3.11 -5.70 9.69
N LEU A 185 -1.93 -5.18 10.06
CA LEU A 185 -0.72 -6.00 10.19
C LEU A 185 -0.86 -7.06 11.29
N HIS A 186 -1.51 -6.73 12.40
CA HIS A 186 -1.80 -7.68 13.46
C HIS A 186 -2.74 -8.79 12.97
N CYS A 187 -3.83 -8.45 12.27
CA CYS A 187 -4.74 -9.43 11.67
C CYS A 187 -4.00 -10.35 10.69
N LEU A 188 -3.16 -9.81 9.80
CA LEU A 188 -2.34 -10.63 8.91
C LEU A 188 -1.40 -11.58 9.67
N ASN A 189 -0.85 -11.13 10.80
CA ASN A 189 0.01 -11.95 11.64
C ASN A 189 -0.73 -13.13 12.28
N GLU A 190 -1.93 -12.88 12.82
CA GLU A 190 -2.74 -13.89 13.52
C GLU A 190 -3.36 -14.91 12.53
N LEU A 191 -3.68 -14.47 11.31
CA LEU A 191 -4.22 -15.33 10.26
C LEU A 191 -3.26 -16.46 9.82
N HIS A 192 -1.98 -16.38 10.20
CA HIS A 192 -1.01 -17.46 10.01
C HIS A 192 -1.34 -18.72 10.84
N GLY A 193 -2.20 -18.61 11.86
CA GLY A 193 -2.54 -19.70 12.77
C GLY A 193 -3.61 -20.67 12.27
N GLN A 194 -4.56 -20.25 11.40
CA GLN A 194 -5.68 -21.11 10.98
C GLN A 194 -6.14 -20.80 9.54
N THR A 195 -6.03 -21.81 8.66
CA THR A 195 -6.96 -22.04 7.54
C THR A 195 -6.98 -21.06 6.36
N LEU A 196 -6.19 -19.97 6.33
CA LEU A 196 -6.30 -18.98 5.22
C LEU A 196 -5.81 -19.51 3.85
N ASN A 197 -4.75 -20.32 3.82
CA ASN A 197 -4.23 -20.88 2.56
C ASN A 197 -5.17 -21.93 1.95
N TYR A 198 -5.86 -22.71 2.79
CA TYR A 198 -6.83 -23.70 2.34
C TYR A 198 -8.15 -23.05 1.91
N VAL A 199 -8.65 -22.06 2.66
CA VAL A 199 -9.92 -21.39 2.34
C VAL A 199 -9.77 -20.49 1.12
N SER A 200 -8.66 -19.75 0.98
CA SER A 200 -8.40 -18.95 -0.23
C SER A 200 -8.16 -19.84 -1.46
N GLY A 201 -7.46 -20.97 -1.31
CA GLY A 201 -7.31 -21.98 -2.37
C GLY A 201 -8.65 -22.58 -2.80
N ALA A 202 -9.51 -22.98 -1.84
CA ALA A 202 -10.83 -23.55 -2.13
C ALA A 202 -11.80 -22.52 -2.73
N HIS A 203 -11.79 -21.26 -2.24
CA HIS A 203 -12.60 -20.18 -2.77
C HIS A 203 -12.23 -19.86 -4.22
N ARG A 204 -10.94 -19.97 -4.59
CA ARG A 204 -10.46 -19.81 -5.98
C ARG A 204 -11.00 -20.90 -6.90
N ILE A 205 -10.95 -22.17 -6.50
CA ILE A 205 -11.52 -23.27 -7.29
C ILE A 205 -13.01 -23.03 -7.51
N LEU A 206 -13.74 -22.66 -6.47
CA LEU A 206 -15.16 -22.36 -6.57
C LEU A 206 -15.45 -21.15 -7.48
N PHE A 207 -14.63 -20.10 -7.40
CA PHE A 207 -14.74 -18.93 -8.27
C PHE A 207 -14.53 -19.28 -9.74
N PHE A 208 -13.47 -20.03 -10.07
CA PHE A 208 -13.20 -20.46 -11.44
C PHE A 208 -14.29 -21.39 -11.99
N MET A 209 -14.86 -22.26 -11.15
CA MET A 209 -15.99 -23.12 -11.55
C MET A 209 -17.23 -22.28 -11.87
N ASN A 210 -17.55 -21.30 -11.04
CA ASN A 210 -18.70 -20.41 -11.26
C ASN A 210 -18.53 -19.53 -12.51
N GLU A 211 -17.31 -19.05 -12.77
CA GLU A 211 -17.01 -18.24 -13.96
C GLU A 211 -17.08 -19.06 -15.25
N ALA A 212 -16.57 -20.31 -15.23
CA ALA A 212 -16.69 -21.25 -16.34
C ALA A 212 -18.15 -21.60 -16.64
N SER A 213 -18.98 -21.83 -15.61
CA SER A 213 -20.41 -22.06 -15.77
C SER A 213 -21.15 -20.83 -16.33
N ALA A 214 -20.83 -19.62 -15.85
CA ALA A 214 -21.45 -18.38 -16.33
C ALA A 214 -21.12 -18.08 -17.81
N ASN A 215 -19.90 -18.40 -18.26
CA ASN A 215 -19.50 -18.24 -19.65
C ASN A 215 -20.13 -19.29 -20.58
N THR A 216 -20.39 -20.49 -20.07
CA THR A 216 -21.10 -21.55 -20.83
C THR A 216 -22.57 -21.15 -21.09
N ILE A 217 -23.23 -20.56 -20.09
CA ILE A 217 -24.62 -20.07 -20.20
C ILE A 217 -24.73 -18.90 -21.19
N LYS A 218 -23.72 -17.99 -21.21
CA LYS A 218 -23.67 -16.89 -22.20
C LYS A 218 -23.44 -17.38 -23.63
N GLN A 219 -22.69 -18.46 -23.84
CA GLN A 219 -22.52 -19.04 -25.17
C GLN A 219 -23.81 -19.71 -25.67
N GLN A 220 -24.57 -20.40 -24.81
CA GLN A 220 -25.87 -20.96 -25.19
C GLN A 220 -26.93 -19.91 -25.56
N HIS A 221 -26.90 -18.74 -24.93
CA HIS A 221 -27.82 -17.64 -25.24
C HIS A 221 -27.49 -16.84 -26.51
N ASN A 222 -26.31 -17.05 -27.11
CA ASN A 222 -25.92 -16.44 -28.39
C ASN A 222 -26.17 -17.33 -29.61
N TRP A 223 -26.73 -18.54 -29.41
CA TRP A 223 -27.10 -19.48 -30.47
C TRP A 223 -28.62 -19.75 -30.55
N LEU A 224 -29.44 -18.97 -29.84
CA LEU A 224 -30.91 -18.91 -29.95
C LEU A 224 -31.31 -17.49 -30.36
#